data_AF-D7AVW7-F1
#
_entry.id   AF-D7AVW7-F1
#
_cell.length_a   1.000
_cell.length_b   1.000
_cell.length_c   1.000
_cell.angle_alpha   90.00
_cell.angle_beta   90.00
_cell.angle_gamma   90.00
#
_symmetry.space_group_name_H-M   'P 1'
#
loop_
_entity.id
_entity.type
_entity.pdbx_description
1 polymer ?
#
loop_
_entity_poly.entity_id
_entity_poly.type
_entity_poly.pdbx_seq_one_letter_code
_entity_poly.pdbx_strand_id
1 'polypeptide(L)'
;MSLAELLRERPIVQAPMAGGAATPALVAAVAGAGGTGFLAAGYLAPEVLADQLGAVRDAGVGAFGVNVFVPGPPSDPDVAASYRCDLESEAERYGTPVGAPVHDDDAWAAKIDLLARAAVPVVSFTFGCPEAAVLERLRAAGSATVVTVTTVGEAREAVARGADGVCAQGTEAGGHRGAFDPVGNGGLPLRELLADVVGAVEVPVIAAGGIMTGADVAGALDAGAAAVQLGTAFLRCPESGANPVHKAALADPAYTGTAVTWAFTGRPARGLANRFIAEHPRRPFAYPEIHHMTKPLRAAAARAGDPGGMALWAGEGFRAASDDPAALVVERLRREAAEAGRKV
;
A
#
# COMPACT_ATOMS: atom_id res chain seq x y z
N MET A 1 -24.29 3.82 0.11
CA MET A 1 -23.73 3.58 -1.22
C MET A 1 -22.99 2.26 -1.16
N SER A 2 -23.25 1.36 -2.10
CA SER A 2 -22.52 0.08 -2.21
C SER A 2 -21.08 0.31 -2.68
N LEU A 3 -20.18 -0.65 -2.44
CA LEU A 3 -18.80 -0.59 -2.95
C LEU A 3 -18.78 -0.43 -4.48
N ALA A 4 -19.61 -1.19 -5.19
CA ALA A 4 -19.68 -1.15 -6.64
C ALA A 4 -20.12 0.22 -7.18
N GLU A 5 -21.05 0.90 -6.51
CA GLU A 5 -21.46 2.27 -6.87
C GLU A 5 -20.32 3.26 -6.64
N LEU A 6 -19.68 3.20 -5.46
CA LEU A 6 -18.56 4.09 -5.14
C LEU A 6 -17.42 3.97 -6.15
N LEU A 7 -17.00 2.74 -6.46
CA LEU A 7 -15.90 2.48 -7.39
C LEU A 7 -16.25 2.88 -8.83
N ARG A 8 -17.52 2.75 -9.24
CA ARG A 8 -17.97 3.18 -10.57
C ARG A 8 -17.98 4.69 -10.72
N GLU A 9 -18.40 5.42 -9.69
CA GLU A 9 -18.41 6.88 -9.70
C GLU A 9 -17.01 7.48 -9.55
N ARG A 10 -16.11 6.76 -8.88
CA ARG A 10 -14.78 7.23 -8.48
C ARG A 10 -13.72 6.15 -8.74
N PRO A 11 -13.46 5.78 -10.00
CA PRO A 11 -12.68 4.60 -10.38
C PRO A 11 -11.17 4.75 -10.17
N ILE A 12 -10.69 5.91 -9.72
CA ILE A 12 -9.29 6.15 -9.39
C ILE A 12 -9.14 6.17 -7.87
N VAL A 13 -8.48 5.15 -7.34
CA VAL A 13 -8.19 4.99 -5.92
C VAL A 13 -6.74 5.39 -5.66
N GLN A 14 -6.50 6.32 -4.75
CA GLN A 14 -5.16 6.55 -4.22
C GLN A 14 -4.85 5.45 -3.20
N ALA A 15 -3.77 4.71 -3.42
CA ALA A 15 -3.42 3.58 -2.58
C ALA A 15 -3.05 4.02 -1.16
N PRO A 16 -3.45 3.27 -0.11
CA PRO A 16 -2.93 3.46 1.23
C PRO A 16 -1.41 3.28 1.24
N MET A 17 -0.66 4.29 1.70
CA MET A 17 0.80 4.26 1.77
C MET A 17 1.26 4.55 3.20
N ALA A 18 1.52 3.47 3.96
CA ALA A 18 1.99 3.53 5.34
C ALA A 18 3.35 4.22 5.47
N GLY A 19 3.72 4.63 6.69
CA GLY A 19 4.94 5.41 6.94
C GLY A 19 4.80 6.91 6.63
N GLY A 20 3.56 7.42 6.60
CA GLY A 20 3.26 8.85 6.55
C GLY A 20 3.02 9.42 5.15
N ALA A 21 3.13 8.64 4.08
CA ALA A 21 2.92 9.14 2.72
C ALA A 21 1.43 9.47 2.43
N ALA A 22 0.50 8.62 2.86
CA ALA A 22 -0.94 8.86 2.71
C ALA A 22 -1.49 9.75 3.83
N THR A 23 -1.45 11.06 3.62
CA THR A 23 -1.93 12.06 4.60
C THR A 23 -3.44 12.37 4.42
N PRO A 24 -4.11 12.95 5.43
CA PRO A 24 -5.45 13.50 5.26
C PRO A 24 -5.58 14.51 4.11
N ALA A 25 -4.55 15.33 3.88
CA ALA A 25 -4.53 16.30 2.78
C ALA A 25 -4.52 15.60 1.41
N LEU A 26 -3.76 14.51 1.27
CA LEU A 26 -3.74 13.72 0.04
C LEU A 26 -5.10 13.06 -0.21
N VAL A 27 -5.71 12.50 0.84
CA VAL A 27 -7.06 11.91 0.77
C VAL A 27 -8.08 12.96 0.31
N ALA A 28 -8.04 14.16 0.88
CA ALA A 28 -8.93 15.26 0.51
C ALA A 28 -8.72 15.75 -0.93
N ALA A 29 -7.48 15.90 -1.37
CA ALA A 29 -7.16 16.34 -2.73
C ALA A 29 -7.65 15.34 -3.79
N VAL A 30 -7.39 14.05 -3.57
CA VAL A 30 -7.87 12.97 -4.46
C VAL A 30 -9.40 12.91 -4.46
N ALA A 31 -10.02 13.05 -3.29
CA ALA A 31 -11.46 13.08 -3.16
C ALA A 31 -12.09 14.29 -3.89
N GLY A 32 -11.53 15.49 -3.73
CA GLY A 32 -12.01 16.70 -4.39
C GLY A 32 -12.01 16.60 -5.92
N ALA A 33 -11.05 15.86 -6.49
CA ALA A 33 -10.96 15.60 -7.93
C ALA A 33 -11.82 14.41 -8.42
N GLY A 34 -12.64 13.83 -7.54
CA GLY A 34 -13.54 12.73 -7.86
C GLY A 34 -12.90 11.34 -7.87
N GLY A 35 -11.70 11.18 -7.32
CA GLY A 35 -11.11 9.87 -6.99
C GLY A 35 -11.42 9.45 -5.55
N THR A 36 -11.05 8.24 -5.14
CA THR A 36 -11.22 7.75 -3.76
C THR A 36 -9.89 7.76 -3.03
N GLY A 37 -9.75 8.58 -1.99
CA GLY A 37 -8.55 8.62 -1.15
C GLY A 37 -8.55 7.53 -0.07
N PHE A 38 -7.36 7.05 0.31
CA PHE A 38 -7.17 6.12 1.42
C PHE A 38 -6.15 6.61 2.44
N LEU A 39 -6.52 6.52 3.72
CA LEU A 39 -5.56 6.54 4.83
C LEU A 39 -4.92 5.15 4.99
N ALA A 40 -3.71 5.13 5.55
CA ALA A 40 -3.03 3.90 5.93
C ALA A 40 -2.86 3.84 7.45
N ALA A 41 -3.55 2.89 8.10
CA ALA A 41 -3.45 2.68 9.54
C ALA A 41 -2.18 1.93 9.95
N GLY A 42 -1.48 1.30 9.00
CA GLY A 42 -0.25 0.56 9.24
C GLY A 42 0.80 1.39 9.99
N TYR A 43 1.29 0.87 11.11
CA TYR A 43 2.27 1.51 12.01
C TYR A 43 1.75 2.73 12.80
N LEU A 44 0.48 3.13 12.65
CA LEU A 44 -0.11 4.21 13.44
C LEU A 44 -0.66 3.68 14.76
N ALA A 45 -0.55 4.48 15.81
CA ALA A 45 -1.35 4.26 17.01
C ALA A 45 -2.83 4.56 16.73
N PRO A 46 -3.79 3.89 17.40
CA PRO A 46 -5.22 4.13 17.21
C PRO A 46 -5.64 5.59 17.38
N GLU A 47 -5.01 6.33 18.29
CA GLU A 47 -5.30 7.73 18.57
C GLU A 47 -4.91 8.61 17.38
N VAL A 48 -3.74 8.38 16.79
CA VAL A 48 -3.28 9.09 15.58
C VAL A 48 -4.19 8.77 14.39
N LEU A 49 -4.65 7.52 14.27
CA LEU A 49 -5.64 7.17 13.25
C LEU A 49 -6.95 7.91 13.47
N ALA A 50 -7.44 8.01 14.72
CA ALA A 50 -8.66 8.75 15.04
C ALA A 50 -8.55 10.24 14.67
N ASP A 51 -7.41 10.87 14.95
CA ASP A 51 -7.15 12.26 14.56
C ASP A 51 -7.16 12.43 13.03
N GLN A 52 -6.53 11.50 12.28
CA GLN A 52 -6.55 11.52 10.83
C GLN A 52 -7.96 11.31 10.24
N LEU A 53 -8.78 10.44 10.85
CA LEU A 53 -10.19 10.27 10.48
C LEU A 53 -10.98 11.56 10.67
N GLY A 54 -10.76 12.26 11.80
CA GLY A 54 -11.33 13.58 12.07
C GLY A 54 -10.94 14.59 10.99
N ALA A 55 -9.65 14.73 10.71
CA ALA A 55 -9.14 15.67 9.71
C ALA A 55 -9.71 15.43 8.30
N VAL A 56 -9.87 14.18 7.87
CA VAL A 56 -10.49 13.86 6.57
C VAL A 56 -11.97 14.28 6.54
N ARG A 57 -12.70 14.09 7.64
CA ARG A 57 -14.12 14.49 7.75
C ARG A 57 -14.29 15.99 7.82
N ASP A 58 -13.42 16.67 8.56
CA ASP A 58 -13.42 18.14 8.67
C ASP A 58 -13.12 18.80 7.32
N ALA A 59 -12.35 18.12 6.45
CA ALA A 59 -12.15 18.52 5.06
C ALA A 59 -13.37 18.24 4.14
N GLY A 60 -14.49 17.77 4.68
CA GLY A 60 -15.74 17.51 3.94
C GLY A 60 -15.74 16.20 3.14
N VAL A 61 -14.79 15.29 3.38
CA VAL A 61 -14.68 14.05 2.62
C VAL A 61 -15.58 12.97 3.22
N GLY A 62 -16.74 12.74 2.59
CA GLY A 62 -17.70 11.71 3.02
C GLY A 62 -17.40 10.30 2.51
N ALA A 63 -16.55 10.14 1.49
CA ALA A 63 -16.24 8.87 0.85
C ALA A 63 -14.71 8.67 0.71
N PHE A 64 -14.15 7.85 1.58
CA PHE A 64 -12.73 7.51 1.65
C PHE A 64 -12.55 6.12 2.26
N GLY A 65 -11.35 5.57 2.14
CA GLY A 65 -11.00 4.29 2.74
C GLY A 65 -9.91 4.36 3.82
N VAL A 66 -9.81 3.29 4.61
CA VAL A 66 -8.70 3.08 5.54
C VAL A 66 -8.17 1.67 5.36
N ASN A 67 -6.86 1.54 5.24
CA ASN A 67 -6.20 0.23 5.17
C ASN A 67 -5.61 -0.20 6.51
N VAL A 68 -5.75 -1.49 6.83
CA VAL A 68 -5.22 -2.12 8.03
C VAL A 68 -4.40 -3.36 7.64
N PHE A 69 -3.28 -3.60 8.34
CA PHE A 69 -2.50 -4.82 8.20
C PHE A 69 -3.10 -5.95 9.03
N VAL A 70 -3.31 -7.10 8.41
CA VAL A 70 -3.73 -8.32 9.12
C VAL A 70 -2.52 -8.87 9.88
N PRO A 71 -2.61 -9.08 11.21
CA PRO A 71 -1.48 -9.57 11.99
C PRO A 71 -1.12 -11.00 11.59
N GLY A 72 0.18 -11.28 11.58
CA GLY A 72 0.72 -12.64 11.44
C GLY A 72 1.19 -13.19 12.78
N PRO A 73 1.52 -14.49 12.87
CA PRO A 73 2.19 -15.04 14.04
C PRO A 73 3.60 -14.48 14.19
N PRO A 74 4.21 -14.57 15.39
CA PRO A 74 5.63 -14.28 15.59
C PRO A 74 6.51 -15.10 14.65
N SER A 75 7.56 -14.46 14.16
CA SER A 75 8.57 -15.11 13.31
C SER A 75 9.54 -15.96 14.15
N ASP A 76 10.29 -16.85 13.49
CA ASP A 76 11.39 -17.57 14.13
C ASP A 76 12.45 -16.57 14.67
N PRO A 77 12.71 -16.53 15.99
CA PRO A 77 13.67 -15.62 16.59
C PRO A 77 15.08 -15.74 16.00
N ASP A 78 15.48 -16.93 15.55
CA ASP A 78 16.82 -17.18 15.00
C ASP A 78 17.02 -16.48 13.66
N VAL A 79 15.94 -16.30 12.87
CA VAL A 79 16.00 -15.55 11.60
C VAL A 79 16.34 -14.08 11.87
N ALA A 80 15.66 -13.46 12.83
CA ALA A 80 15.93 -12.07 13.20
C ALA A 80 17.29 -11.91 13.89
N ALA A 81 17.69 -12.85 14.76
CA ALA A 81 19.00 -12.85 15.39
C ALA A 81 20.14 -12.98 14.37
N SER A 82 20.02 -13.92 13.42
CA SER A 82 21.00 -14.09 12.34
C SER A 82 21.12 -12.85 11.46
N TYR A 83 20.01 -12.21 11.14
CA TYR A 83 20.02 -11.03 10.26
C TYR A 83 20.51 -9.75 10.97
N ARG A 84 20.50 -9.72 12.31
CA ARG A 84 21.04 -8.57 13.07
C ARG A 84 22.51 -8.31 12.75
N CYS A 85 23.32 -9.37 12.63
CA CYS A 85 24.74 -9.26 12.32
C CYS A 85 24.97 -8.59 10.96
N ASP A 86 24.13 -8.89 9.97
CA ASP A 86 24.22 -8.27 8.63
C ASP A 86 24.00 -6.74 8.69
N LEU A 87 23.19 -6.28 9.65
CA LEU A 87 22.86 -4.86 9.85
C LEU A 87 23.88 -4.08 10.68
N GLU A 88 24.91 -4.72 11.23
CA GLU A 88 25.93 -4.04 12.06
C GLU A 88 26.70 -2.99 11.25
N SER A 89 26.99 -3.29 9.97
CA SER A 89 27.66 -2.34 9.06
C SER A 89 26.85 -1.04 8.87
N GLU A 90 25.53 -1.13 8.85
CA GLU A 90 24.63 0.03 8.75
C GLU A 90 24.53 0.79 10.08
N ALA A 91 24.61 0.07 11.21
CA ALA A 91 24.65 0.70 12.52
C ALA A 91 25.92 1.54 12.73
N GLU A 92 27.07 1.01 12.30
CA GLU A 92 28.34 1.74 12.28
C GLU A 92 28.27 2.94 11.32
N ARG A 93 27.78 2.73 10.10
CA ARG A 93 27.66 3.77 9.05
C ARG A 93 26.84 4.98 9.52
N TYR A 94 25.74 4.74 10.24
CA TYR A 94 24.85 5.81 10.70
C TYR A 94 25.03 6.21 12.16
N GLY A 95 25.96 5.59 12.89
CA GLY A 95 26.18 5.86 14.31
C GLY A 95 24.94 5.64 15.17
N THR A 96 24.09 4.66 14.83
CA THR A 96 22.85 4.35 15.57
C THR A 96 22.71 2.85 15.74
N PRO A 97 22.26 2.34 16.90
CA PRO A 97 22.09 0.91 17.09
C PRO A 97 20.98 0.35 16.19
N VAL A 98 21.13 -0.92 15.81
CA VAL A 98 20.04 -1.73 15.24
C VAL A 98 18.93 -1.84 16.29
N GLY A 99 17.67 -1.62 15.88
CA GLY A 99 16.51 -1.74 16.76
C GLY A 99 16.32 -3.15 17.33
N ALA A 100 15.47 -3.30 18.34
CA ALA A 100 15.08 -4.61 18.86
C ALA A 100 14.17 -5.35 17.86
N PRO A 101 14.20 -6.69 17.80
CA PRO A 101 13.29 -7.48 16.98
C PRO A 101 11.97 -7.62 17.72
N VAL A 102 11.05 -6.68 17.50
CA VAL A 102 9.75 -6.66 18.19
C VAL A 102 8.69 -7.32 17.32
N HIS A 103 7.91 -8.22 17.91
CA HIS A 103 6.66 -8.67 17.34
C HIS A 103 5.50 -7.86 17.93
N ASP A 104 4.57 -7.42 17.09
CA ASP A 104 3.32 -6.79 17.51
C ASP A 104 2.21 -7.07 16.47
N ASP A 105 0.97 -6.81 16.86
CA ASP A 105 -0.22 -6.97 16.03
C ASP A 105 -0.69 -5.65 15.39
N ASP A 106 0.16 -4.61 15.41
CA ASP A 106 -0.16 -3.25 14.99
C ASP A 106 -1.44 -2.69 15.63
N ALA A 107 -1.73 -3.06 16.89
CA ALA A 107 -2.94 -2.67 17.64
C ALA A 107 -4.25 -3.08 16.94
N TRP A 108 -4.26 -4.26 16.32
CA TRP A 108 -5.34 -4.80 15.50
C TRP A 108 -6.73 -4.61 16.12
N ALA A 109 -6.96 -5.14 17.32
CA ALA A 109 -8.29 -5.10 17.95
C ALA A 109 -8.78 -3.66 18.17
N ALA A 110 -7.92 -2.77 18.65
CA ALA A 110 -8.25 -1.37 18.88
C ALA A 110 -8.57 -0.61 17.58
N LYS A 111 -7.85 -0.92 16.49
CA LYS A 111 -8.11 -0.34 15.16
C LYS A 111 -9.44 -0.83 14.58
N ILE A 112 -9.73 -2.13 14.64
CA ILE A 112 -11.03 -2.67 14.18
C ILE A 112 -12.18 -2.04 14.97
N ASP A 113 -12.04 -1.92 16.29
CA ASP A 113 -12.99 -1.24 17.17
C ASP A 113 -13.24 0.21 16.77
N LEU A 114 -12.16 0.97 16.54
CA LEU A 114 -12.24 2.36 16.09
C LEU A 114 -12.94 2.48 14.75
N LEU A 115 -12.58 1.65 13.76
CA LEU A 115 -13.16 1.69 12.42
C LEU A 115 -14.65 1.32 12.42
N ALA A 116 -15.05 0.31 13.20
CA ALA A 116 -16.45 -0.05 13.39
C ALA A 116 -17.24 1.07 14.06
N ARG A 117 -16.71 1.70 15.12
CA ARG A 117 -17.38 2.84 15.77
C ARG A 117 -17.47 4.06 14.86
N ALA A 118 -16.44 4.31 14.07
CA ALA A 118 -16.39 5.44 13.17
C ALA A 118 -17.27 5.23 11.92
N ALA A 119 -17.60 3.99 11.55
CA ALA A 119 -18.32 3.66 10.31
C ALA A 119 -17.63 4.27 9.07
N VAL A 120 -16.36 3.91 8.88
CA VAL A 120 -15.58 4.36 7.70
C VAL A 120 -16.20 3.75 6.42
N PRO A 121 -16.33 4.48 5.30
CA PRO A 121 -17.01 3.97 4.11
C PRO A 121 -16.39 2.68 3.53
N VAL A 122 -15.05 2.60 3.49
CA VAL A 122 -14.32 1.41 3.02
C VAL A 122 -13.19 1.07 3.99
N VAL A 123 -13.09 -0.19 4.39
CA VAL A 123 -11.94 -0.73 5.12
C VAL A 123 -11.26 -1.76 4.25
N SER A 124 -9.96 -1.56 3.98
CA SER A 124 -9.16 -2.53 3.24
C SER A 124 -8.15 -3.26 4.10
N PHE A 125 -7.82 -4.48 3.71
CA PHE A 125 -6.92 -5.37 4.43
C PHE A 125 -5.77 -5.81 3.54
N THR A 126 -4.58 -5.86 4.12
CA THR A 126 -3.36 -6.34 3.44
C THR A 126 -2.63 -7.32 4.36
N PHE A 127 -1.84 -8.23 3.77
CA PHE A 127 -1.07 -9.31 4.44
C PHE A 127 -1.86 -10.55 4.84
N GLY A 128 -3.16 -10.59 4.53
CA GLY A 128 -4.03 -11.70 4.88
C GLY A 128 -5.48 -11.36 4.58
N CYS A 129 -6.35 -12.36 4.75
CA CYS A 129 -7.78 -12.13 4.92
C CYS A 129 -8.12 -12.20 6.40
N PRO A 130 -8.83 -11.21 6.98
CA PRO A 130 -9.30 -11.31 8.36
C PRO A 130 -10.33 -12.43 8.53
N GLU A 131 -10.70 -12.72 9.78
CA GLU A 131 -11.80 -13.63 10.08
C GLU A 131 -13.15 -13.08 9.58
N ALA A 132 -14.06 -13.96 9.20
CA ALA A 132 -15.40 -13.57 8.72
C ALA A 132 -16.16 -12.69 9.72
N ALA A 133 -15.97 -12.92 11.03
CA ALA A 133 -16.59 -12.12 12.08
C ALA A 133 -16.13 -10.64 12.07
N VAL A 134 -14.87 -10.37 11.69
CA VAL A 134 -14.34 -9.00 11.56
C VAL A 134 -14.98 -8.31 10.34
N LEU A 135 -15.08 -9.02 9.22
CA LEU A 135 -15.71 -8.51 8.01
C LEU A 135 -17.19 -8.20 8.23
N GLU A 136 -17.93 -9.13 8.84
CA GLU A 136 -19.34 -8.95 9.20
C GLU A 136 -19.54 -7.79 10.16
N ARG A 137 -18.69 -7.66 11.18
CA ARG A 137 -18.78 -6.56 12.14
C ARG A 137 -18.63 -5.19 11.47
N LEU A 138 -17.68 -5.04 10.55
CA LEU A 138 -17.49 -3.80 9.80
C LEU A 138 -18.66 -3.54 8.85
N ARG A 139 -19.16 -4.58 8.18
CA ARG A 139 -20.34 -4.48 7.32
C ARG A 139 -21.57 -4.04 8.09
N ALA A 140 -21.82 -4.61 9.27
CA ALA A 140 -22.91 -4.23 10.17
C ALA A 140 -22.80 -2.79 10.67
N ALA A 141 -21.58 -2.23 10.75
CA ALA A 141 -21.33 -0.82 11.05
C ALA A 141 -21.49 0.11 9.83
N GLY A 142 -21.70 -0.43 8.62
CA GLY A 142 -21.88 0.33 7.38
C GLY A 142 -20.63 0.48 6.52
N SER A 143 -19.54 -0.23 6.84
CA SER A 143 -18.31 -0.24 6.04
C SER A 143 -18.35 -1.32 4.96
N ALA A 144 -17.94 -1.00 3.73
CA ALA A 144 -17.55 -2.01 2.76
C ALA A 144 -16.14 -2.53 3.06
N THR A 145 -15.89 -3.81 2.81
CA THR A 145 -14.60 -4.46 3.06
C THR A 145 -13.89 -4.90 1.78
N VAL A 146 -12.59 -4.60 1.67
CA VAL A 146 -11.76 -4.98 0.52
C VAL A 146 -10.52 -5.72 0.98
N VAL A 147 -10.18 -6.84 0.36
CA VAL A 147 -8.96 -7.59 0.70
C VAL A 147 -7.97 -7.55 -0.45
N THR A 148 -6.72 -7.17 -0.19
CA THR A 148 -5.63 -7.27 -1.18
C THR A 148 -5.32 -8.73 -1.47
N VAL A 149 -5.27 -9.11 -2.74
CA VAL A 149 -5.01 -10.47 -3.19
C VAL A 149 -3.99 -10.47 -4.32
N THR A 150 -3.21 -11.55 -4.41
CA THR A 150 -2.12 -11.74 -5.37
C THR A 150 -2.28 -13.03 -6.19
N THR A 151 -3.28 -13.84 -5.86
CA THR A 151 -3.66 -15.06 -6.58
C THR A 151 -5.18 -15.24 -6.62
N VAL A 152 -5.67 -16.08 -7.54
CA VAL A 152 -7.09 -16.49 -7.57
C VAL A 152 -7.52 -17.22 -6.31
N GLY A 153 -6.63 -18.01 -5.69
CA GLY A 153 -6.91 -18.73 -4.45
C GLY A 153 -7.25 -17.76 -3.31
N GLU A 154 -6.42 -16.73 -3.14
CA GLU A 154 -6.63 -15.66 -2.15
C GLU A 154 -7.92 -14.87 -2.43
N ALA A 155 -8.23 -14.59 -3.71
CA ALA A 155 -9.47 -13.93 -4.10
C ALA A 155 -10.71 -14.74 -3.70
N ARG A 156 -10.73 -16.04 -4.00
CA ARG A 156 -11.83 -16.94 -3.63
C ARG A 156 -11.96 -17.08 -2.12
N GLU A 157 -10.84 -17.17 -1.40
CA GLU A 157 -10.84 -17.22 0.06
C GLU A 157 -11.43 -15.94 0.67
N ALA A 158 -11.03 -14.76 0.18
CA ALA A 158 -11.56 -13.49 0.67
C ALA A 158 -13.08 -13.37 0.45
N VAL A 159 -13.56 -13.75 -0.73
CA VAL A 159 -15.00 -13.73 -1.06
C VAL A 159 -15.76 -14.75 -0.21
N ALA A 160 -15.23 -15.97 -0.04
CA ALA A 160 -15.86 -16.99 0.79
C ALA A 160 -15.98 -16.56 2.27
N ARG A 161 -15.05 -15.73 2.76
CA ARG A 161 -15.10 -15.13 4.10
C ARG A 161 -16.01 -13.90 4.19
N GLY A 162 -16.55 -13.43 3.07
CA GLY A 162 -17.54 -12.35 3.01
C GLY A 162 -16.97 -10.95 2.76
N ALA A 163 -15.81 -10.85 2.11
CA ALA A 163 -15.31 -9.55 1.63
C ALA A 163 -16.22 -8.99 0.53
N ASP A 164 -16.51 -7.69 0.58
CA ASP A 164 -17.39 -7.02 -0.39
C ASP A 164 -16.67 -6.72 -1.73
N GLY A 165 -15.34 -6.80 -1.75
CA GLY A 165 -14.51 -6.63 -2.93
C GLY A 165 -13.07 -7.12 -2.70
N VAL A 166 -12.29 -7.17 -3.77
CA VAL A 166 -10.87 -7.56 -3.70
C VAL A 166 -10.00 -6.56 -4.45
N CYS A 167 -8.75 -6.40 -4.02
CA CYS A 167 -7.75 -5.59 -4.70
C CYS A 167 -6.65 -6.51 -5.27
N ALA A 168 -6.69 -6.76 -6.57
CA ALA A 168 -5.72 -7.58 -7.28
C ALA A 168 -4.40 -6.83 -7.45
N GLN A 169 -3.36 -7.27 -6.75
CA GLN A 169 -2.06 -6.61 -6.71
C GLN A 169 -1.03 -7.35 -7.59
N GLY A 170 -0.75 -6.82 -8.79
CA GLY A 170 0.28 -7.34 -9.69
C GLY A 170 1.70 -7.14 -9.17
N THR A 171 2.67 -7.84 -9.76
CA THR A 171 4.09 -7.80 -9.36
C THR A 171 4.76 -6.43 -9.53
N GLU A 172 4.19 -5.59 -10.39
CA GLU A 172 4.65 -4.22 -10.70
C GLU A 172 4.40 -3.24 -9.54
N ALA A 173 3.56 -3.62 -8.57
CA ALA A 173 3.19 -2.77 -7.44
C ALA A 173 4.39 -2.43 -6.53
N GLY A 174 4.44 -1.17 -6.09
CA GLY A 174 5.40 -0.68 -5.10
C GLY A 174 5.02 -1.04 -3.67
N GLY A 175 6.00 -0.99 -2.77
CA GLY A 175 5.78 -1.35 -1.36
C GLY A 175 5.59 -2.85 -1.18
N HIS A 176 5.01 -3.24 -0.04
CA HIS A 176 4.87 -4.66 0.30
C HIS A 176 3.98 -5.44 -0.66
N ARG A 177 4.39 -6.68 -0.94
CA ARG A 177 3.51 -7.70 -1.52
C ARG A 177 2.44 -8.08 -0.49
N GLY A 178 1.18 -7.98 -0.91
CA GLY A 178 0.00 -8.21 -0.08
C GLY A 178 -0.38 -9.68 0.10
N ALA A 179 0.37 -10.60 -0.53
CA ALA A 179 0.14 -12.05 -0.49
C ALA A 179 -0.07 -12.56 0.94
N PHE A 180 -0.96 -13.51 1.13
CA PHE A 180 -1.27 -14.14 2.42
C PHE A 180 -0.11 -15.04 2.83
N ASP A 181 0.45 -15.78 1.87
CA ASP A 181 1.73 -16.48 2.00
C ASP A 181 2.85 -15.69 1.29
N PRO A 182 3.70 -14.97 2.04
CA PRO A 182 4.75 -14.13 1.48
C PRO A 182 5.98 -14.91 0.96
N VAL A 183 6.04 -16.23 1.15
CA VAL A 183 7.15 -17.09 0.66
C VAL A 183 6.79 -17.77 -0.68
N GLY A 184 5.56 -17.55 -1.18
CA GLY A 184 5.05 -18.14 -2.42
C GLY A 184 5.77 -17.74 -3.71
N ASN A 185 5.19 -18.14 -4.84
CA ASN A 185 5.78 -18.16 -6.19
C ASN A 185 6.11 -16.81 -6.87
N GLY A 186 6.15 -15.70 -6.12
CA GLY A 186 6.50 -14.38 -6.65
C GLY A 186 5.33 -13.59 -7.27
N GLY A 187 4.15 -14.21 -7.46
CA GLY A 187 2.95 -13.57 -8.01
C GLY A 187 2.94 -13.42 -9.53
N LEU A 188 1.84 -12.88 -10.07
CA LEU A 188 1.66 -12.64 -11.50
C LEU A 188 1.70 -11.14 -11.85
N PRO A 189 2.13 -10.76 -13.07
CA PRO A 189 1.93 -9.40 -13.59
C PRO A 189 0.45 -9.00 -13.52
N LEU A 190 0.17 -7.71 -13.32
CA LEU A 190 -1.19 -7.22 -13.06
C LEU A 190 -2.16 -7.64 -14.16
N ARG A 191 -1.74 -7.57 -15.43
CA ARG A 191 -2.62 -7.92 -16.56
C ARG A 191 -3.12 -9.36 -16.50
N GLU A 192 -2.24 -10.31 -16.18
CA GLU A 192 -2.58 -11.73 -16.06
C GLU A 192 -3.41 -11.98 -14.81
N LEU A 193 -2.95 -11.46 -13.66
CA LEU A 193 -3.66 -11.59 -12.39
C LEU A 193 -5.10 -11.03 -12.46
N LEU A 194 -5.26 -9.86 -13.08
CA LEU A 194 -6.55 -9.19 -13.17
C LEU A 194 -7.55 -10.03 -13.99
N ALA A 195 -7.12 -10.54 -15.15
CA ALA A 195 -7.96 -11.39 -15.99
C ALA A 195 -8.41 -12.65 -15.23
N ASP A 196 -7.46 -13.30 -14.54
CA ASP A 196 -7.73 -14.51 -13.76
C ASP A 196 -8.68 -14.25 -12.57
N VAL A 197 -8.48 -13.16 -11.83
CA VAL A 197 -9.30 -12.81 -10.67
C VAL A 197 -10.70 -12.37 -11.09
N VAL A 198 -10.84 -11.51 -12.10
CA VAL A 198 -12.14 -11.06 -12.62
C VAL A 198 -12.96 -12.25 -13.12
N GLY A 199 -12.34 -13.25 -13.75
CA GLY A 199 -13.03 -14.47 -14.18
C GLY A 199 -13.42 -15.42 -13.04
N ALA A 200 -12.91 -15.21 -11.83
CA ALA A 200 -13.05 -16.16 -10.71
C ALA A 200 -13.95 -15.67 -9.57
N VAL A 201 -14.29 -14.37 -9.50
CA VAL A 201 -15.13 -13.79 -8.45
C VAL A 201 -16.17 -12.84 -9.02
N GLU A 202 -17.32 -12.72 -8.33
CA GLU A 202 -18.42 -11.82 -8.75
C GLU A 202 -18.38 -10.45 -8.07
N VAL A 203 -17.56 -10.31 -7.02
CA VAL A 203 -17.40 -9.03 -6.30
C VAL A 203 -16.54 -8.04 -7.11
N PRO A 204 -16.68 -6.72 -6.88
CA PRO A 204 -15.82 -5.73 -7.50
C PRO A 204 -14.32 -6.00 -7.29
N VAL A 205 -13.56 -5.93 -8.38
CA VAL A 205 -12.09 -6.09 -8.39
C VAL A 205 -11.42 -4.73 -8.62
N ILE A 206 -10.53 -4.34 -7.72
CA ILE A 206 -9.67 -3.16 -7.85
C ILE A 206 -8.30 -3.59 -8.38
N ALA A 207 -7.88 -3.08 -9.53
CA ALA A 207 -6.57 -3.40 -10.11
C ALA A 207 -5.46 -2.53 -9.50
N ALA A 208 -4.35 -3.13 -9.05
CA ALA A 208 -3.24 -2.40 -8.42
C ALA A 208 -1.86 -2.89 -8.89
N GLY A 209 -1.01 -1.95 -9.30
CA GLY A 209 0.39 -2.21 -9.68
C GLY A 209 0.73 -1.68 -11.07
N GLY A 210 1.81 -0.90 -11.19
CA GLY A 210 2.28 -0.39 -12.48
C GLY A 210 1.40 0.68 -13.17
N ILE A 211 0.17 0.91 -12.71
CA ILE A 211 -0.75 1.90 -13.28
C ILE A 211 -0.25 3.32 -12.99
N MET A 212 0.09 4.08 -14.03
CA MET A 212 0.64 5.44 -13.90
C MET A 212 0.05 6.46 -14.88
N THR A 213 -0.57 6.00 -15.96
CA THR A 213 -1.13 6.83 -17.04
C THR A 213 -2.62 6.55 -17.24
N GLY A 214 -3.36 7.45 -17.90
CA GLY A 214 -4.77 7.19 -18.21
C GLY A 214 -4.98 6.02 -19.17
N ALA A 215 -4.00 5.70 -20.01
CA ALA A 215 -4.04 4.50 -20.84
C ALA A 215 -4.01 3.21 -19.99
N ASP A 216 -3.21 3.19 -18.92
CA ASP A 216 -3.20 2.08 -17.96
C ASP A 216 -4.55 1.98 -17.23
N VAL A 217 -5.13 3.13 -16.86
CA VAL A 217 -6.46 3.20 -16.24
C VAL A 217 -7.52 2.61 -17.18
N ALA A 218 -7.57 3.07 -18.42
CA ALA A 218 -8.50 2.59 -19.43
C ALA A 218 -8.36 1.07 -19.64
N GLY A 219 -7.12 0.59 -19.83
CA GLY A 219 -6.83 -0.82 -20.07
C GLY A 219 -7.25 -1.72 -18.91
N ALA A 220 -7.02 -1.31 -17.65
CA ALA A 220 -7.45 -2.08 -16.49
C ALA A 220 -8.98 -2.13 -16.34
N LEU A 221 -9.67 -1.02 -16.58
CA LEU A 221 -11.14 -0.96 -16.51
C LEU A 221 -11.80 -1.76 -17.64
N ASP A 222 -11.23 -1.73 -18.85
CA ASP A 222 -11.71 -2.53 -19.98
C ASP A 222 -11.43 -4.04 -19.78
N ALA A 223 -10.40 -4.37 -19.01
CA ALA A 223 -10.13 -5.74 -18.55
C ALA A 223 -11.06 -6.22 -17.41
N GLY A 224 -12.03 -5.40 -17.01
CA GLY A 224 -13.08 -5.77 -16.04
C GLY A 224 -12.83 -5.32 -14.60
N ALA A 225 -11.78 -4.53 -14.34
CA ALA A 225 -11.65 -3.89 -13.03
C ALA A 225 -12.79 -2.89 -12.79
N ALA A 226 -13.29 -2.85 -11.55
CA ALA A 226 -14.26 -1.83 -11.12
C ALA A 226 -13.59 -0.48 -10.84
N ALA A 227 -12.32 -0.51 -10.46
CA ALA A 227 -11.49 0.67 -10.22
C ALA A 227 -10.00 0.29 -10.32
N VAL A 228 -9.14 1.30 -10.33
CA VAL A 228 -7.70 1.17 -10.29
C VAL A 228 -7.14 1.81 -9.02
N GLN A 229 -6.10 1.20 -8.43
CA GLN A 229 -5.44 1.71 -7.25
C GLN A 229 -3.98 2.04 -7.54
N LEU A 230 -3.62 3.33 -7.39
CA LEU A 230 -2.31 3.86 -7.70
C LEU A 230 -1.63 4.36 -6.42
N GLY A 231 -0.44 3.85 -6.12
CA GLY A 231 0.39 4.35 -5.01
C GLY A 231 1.47 5.31 -5.51
N THR A 232 2.42 4.77 -6.26
CA THR A 232 3.59 5.51 -6.77
C THR A 232 3.23 6.80 -7.51
N ALA A 233 2.12 6.83 -8.25
CA ALA A 233 1.66 8.01 -8.99
C ALA A 233 1.39 9.22 -8.09
N PHE A 234 0.97 9.01 -6.85
CA PHE A 234 0.66 10.07 -5.88
C PHE A 234 1.81 10.38 -4.92
N LEU A 235 2.90 9.62 -4.98
CA LEU A 235 3.93 9.66 -3.95
C LEU A 235 4.72 10.99 -3.95
N ARG A 236 4.91 11.58 -5.13
CA ARG A 236 5.62 12.87 -5.32
C ARG A 236 4.73 14.10 -5.16
N CYS A 237 3.40 13.95 -5.13
CA CYS A 237 2.47 15.06 -4.96
C CYS A 237 2.78 15.89 -3.69
N PRO A 238 2.53 17.20 -3.68
CA PRO A 238 2.80 18.06 -2.52
C PRO A 238 2.01 17.64 -1.27
N GLU A 239 0.81 17.06 -1.44
CA GLU A 239 -0.04 16.59 -0.35
C GLU A 239 0.46 15.27 0.28
N SER A 240 1.26 14.48 -0.46
CA SER A 240 1.88 13.27 0.07
C SER A 240 2.90 13.61 1.16
N GLY A 241 2.86 12.90 2.28
CA GLY A 241 3.80 13.07 3.40
C GLY A 241 5.10 12.28 3.24
N ALA A 242 5.36 11.72 2.05
CA ALA A 242 6.61 11.03 1.76
C ALA A 242 7.81 11.96 2.00
N ASN A 243 8.88 11.41 2.58
CA ASN A 243 10.09 12.19 2.86
C ASN A 243 10.63 12.86 1.58
N PRO A 244 11.07 14.13 1.62
CA PRO A 244 11.60 14.83 0.44
C PRO A 244 12.73 14.09 -0.29
N VAL A 245 13.60 13.39 0.43
CA VAL A 245 14.68 12.56 -0.13
C VAL A 245 14.11 11.42 -0.97
N HIS A 246 13.01 10.80 -0.50
CA HIS A 246 12.31 9.76 -1.26
C HIS A 246 11.65 10.34 -2.52
N LYS A 247 10.96 11.49 -2.39
CA LYS A 247 10.35 12.16 -3.55
C LYS A 247 11.39 12.53 -4.62
N ALA A 248 12.55 13.03 -4.19
CA ALA A 248 13.66 13.37 -5.08
C ALA A 248 14.24 12.13 -5.78
N ALA A 249 14.43 11.01 -5.07
CA ALA A 249 14.97 9.78 -5.63
C ALA A 249 14.12 9.21 -6.79
N LEU A 250 12.79 9.38 -6.75
CA LEU A 250 11.90 8.94 -7.84
C LEU A 250 12.16 9.70 -9.16
N ALA A 251 12.59 10.96 -9.06
CA ALA A 251 12.90 11.82 -10.21
C ALA A 251 14.36 11.72 -10.66
N ASP A 252 15.25 11.28 -9.79
CA ASP A 252 16.70 11.28 -10.01
C ASP A 252 17.10 10.24 -11.08
N PRO A 253 17.76 10.62 -12.19
CA PRO A 253 18.17 9.71 -13.25
C PRO A 253 19.10 8.57 -12.80
N ALA A 254 19.76 8.70 -11.63
CA ALA A 254 20.62 7.65 -11.08
C ALA A 254 19.85 6.35 -10.71
N TYR A 255 18.57 6.44 -10.37
CA TYR A 255 17.74 5.27 -10.02
C TYR A 255 17.11 4.64 -11.26
N THR A 256 17.72 3.62 -11.85
CA THR A 256 17.26 3.09 -13.15
C THR A 256 16.18 2.01 -13.06
N GLY A 257 15.90 1.48 -11.87
CA GLY A 257 14.94 0.40 -11.70
C GLY A 257 14.50 0.18 -10.26
N THR A 258 13.61 -0.80 -10.09
CA THR A 258 13.13 -1.26 -8.78
C THR A 258 13.50 -2.71 -8.54
N ALA A 259 13.53 -3.13 -7.28
CA ALA A 259 13.76 -4.51 -6.89
C ALA A 259 12.83 -4.91 -5.75
N VAL A 260 12.41 -6.18 -5.74
CA VAL A 260 11.74 -6.78 -4.58
C VAL A 260 12.80 -7.20 -3.56
N THR A 261 12.64 -6.75 -2.33
CA THR A 261 13.57 -7.01 -1.23
C THR A 261 12.82 -7.38 0.05
N TRP A 262 13.48 -8.14 0.92
CA TRP A 262 13.05 -8.41 2.29
C TRP A 262 13.85 -7.58 3.29
N ALA A 263 14.97 -7.00 2.87
CA ALA A 263 16.01 -6.47 3.73
C ALA A 263 15.52 -5.44 4.74
N PHE A 264 14.59 -4.58 4.35
CA PHE A 264 14.09 -3.52 5.24
C PHE A 264 13.09 -4.02 6.28
N THR A 265 12.33 -5.08 6.02
CA THR A 265 11.16 -5.39 6.87
C THR A 265 10.97 -6.86 7.19
N GLY A 266 11.72 -7.75 6.54
CA GLY A 266 11.52 -9.20 6.62
C GLY A 266 10.31 -9.69 5.83
N ARG A 267 9.62 -8.83 5.06
CA ARG A 267 8.54 -9.19 4.14
C ARG A 267 8.85 -8.63 2.75
N PRO A 268 8.54 -9.34 1.64
CA PRO A 268 8.84 -8.85 0.31
C PRO A 268 8.16 -7.52 0.04
N ALA A 269 8.95 -6.53 -0.37
CA ALA A 269 8.48 -5.21 -0.76
C ALA A 269 9.31 -4.66 -1.92
N ARG A 270 8.66 -3.96 -2.85
CA ARG A 270 9.31 -3.34 -4.01
C ARG A 270 9.68 -1.89 -3.73
N GLY A 271 10.94 -1.55 -3.95
CA GLY A 271 11.44 -0.18 -3.90
C GLY A 271 12.45 0.11 -4.98
N LEU A 272 12.84 1.38 -5.14
CA LEU A 272 13.97 1.77 -5.97
C LEU A 272 15.20 0.95 -5.57
N ALA A 273 15.88 0.37 -6.55
CA ALA A 273 17.11 -0.35 -6.31
C ALA A 273 18.15 0.64 -5.73
N ASN A 274 18.64 0.37 -4.53
CA ASN A 274 19.57 1.23 -3.83
C ASN A 274 20.67 0.42 -3.12
N ARG A 275 21.62 1.13 -2.52
CA ARG A 275 22.77 0.55 -1.82
C ARG A 275 22.36 -0.47 -0.76
N PHE A 276 21.42 -0.14 0.12
CA PHE A 276 20.98 -1.05 1.17
C PHE A 276 20.44 -2.36 0.59
N ILE A 277 19.62 -2.31 -0.48
CA ILE A 277 19.14 -3.52 -1.16
C ILE A 277 20.29 -4.34 -1.76
N ALA A 278 21.28 -3.68 -2.38
CA ALA A 278 22.41 -4.35 -3.02
C ALA A 278 23.37 -5.00 -2.00
N GLU A 279 23.63 -4.34 -0.87
CA GLU A 279 24.50 -4.82 0.19
C GLU A 279 23.83 -5.89 1.08
N HIS A 280 22.49 -5.98 1.06
CA HIS A 280 21.72 -6.95 1.86
C HIS A 280 20.85 -7.86 0.97
N PRO A 281 21.43 -8.73 0.12
CA PRO A 281 20.70 -9.53 -0.85
C PRO A 281 19.92 -10.71 -0.24
N ARG A 282 20.15 -11.02 1.04
CA ARG A 282 19.43 -12.09 1.75
C ARG A 282 17.93 -11.80 1.80
N ARG A 283 17.15 -12.87 1.88
CA ARG A 283 15.68 -12.83 1.93
C ARG A 283 15.16 -13.35 3.27
N PRO A 284 15.54 -12.75 4.41
CA PRO A 284 15.04 -13.20 5.70
C PRO A 284 13.53 -12.97 5.77
N PHE A 285 12.78 -13.97 6.22
CA PHE A 285 11.35 -13.82 6.46
C PHE A 285 11.07 -13.69 7.96
N ALA A 286 11.00 -12.44 8.44
CA ALA A 286 10.65 -12.12 9.82
C ALA A 286 10.01 -10.72 9.93
N TYR A 287 8.68 -10.66 9.88
CA TYR A 287 7.90 -9.41 9.90
C TYR A 287 6.89 -9.41 11.05
N PRO A 288 6.79 -8.32 11.84
CA PRO A 288 7.46 -7.02 11.68
C PRO A 288 8.82 -6.90 12.39
N GLU A 289 9.42 -7.98 12.87
CA GLU A 289 10.65 -7.94 13.69
C GLU A 289 11.80 -7.20 12.97
N ILE A 290 12.04 -7.53 11.69
CA ILE A 290 13.08 -6.85 10.90
C ILE A 290 12.67 -5.40 10.57
N HIS A 291 11.38 -5.10 10.43
CA HIS A 291 10.94 -3.71 10.29
C HIS A 291 11.41 -2.87 11.48
N HIS A 292 11.22 -3.37 12.71
CA HIS A 292 11.65 -2.67 13.93
C HIS A 292 13.17 -2.59 14.06
N MET A 293 13.89 -3.64 13.67
CA MET A 293 15.35 -3.64 13.64
C MET A 293 15.92 -2.55 12.73
N THR A 294 15.39 -2.39 11.53
CA THR A 294 15.91 -1.41 10.56
C THR A 294 15.35 0.00 10.75
N LYS A 295 14.29 0.18 11.54
CA LYS A 295 13.60 1.48 11.71
C LYS A 295 14.56 2.61 12.16
N PRO A 296 15.44 2.42 13.17
CA PRO A 296 16.41 3.45 13.55
C PRO A 296 17.39 3.79 12.43
N LEU A 297 17.86 2.78 11.69
CA LEU A 297 18.81 2.91 10.57
C LEU A 297 18.19 3.74 9.44
N ARG A 298 16.98 3.37 9.00
CA ARG A 298 16.22 4.09 7.97
C ARG A 298 15.94 5.54 8.37
N ALA A 299 15.63 5.78 9.65
CA ALA A 299 15.43 7.13 10.16
C ALA A 299 16.72 7.95 10.18
N ALA A 300 17.86 7.34 10.51
CA ALA A 300 19.16 8.00 10.47
C ALA A 300 19.60 8.31 9.02
N ALA A 301 19.40 7.38 8.08
CA ALA A 301 19.61 7.61 6.66
C ALA A 301 18.78 8.79 6.14
N ALA A 302 17.49 8.85 6.50
CA ALA A 302 16.61 9.95 6.14
C ALA A 302 17.08 11.31 6.71
N ARG A 303 17.54 11.35 7.97
CA ARG A 303 18.11 12.57 8.57
C ARG A 303 19.42 13.00 7.91
N ALA A 304 20.22 12.04 7.47
CA ALA A 304 21.48 12.28 6.76
C ALA A 304 21.26 12.68 5.28
N GLY A 305 20.02 12.65 4.77
CA GLY A 305 19.75 12.89 3.36
C GLY A 305 20.23 11.77 2.44
N ASP A 306 20.42 10.54 2.96
CA ASP A 306 20.97 9.41 2.23
C ASP A 306 19.86 8.46 1.73
N PRO A 307 19.44 8.58 0.45
CA PRO A 307 18.46 7.67 -0.14
C PRO A 307 18.95 6.21 -0.21
N GLY A 308 20.28 5.99 -0.15
CA GLY A 308 20.91 4.67 -0.19
C GLY A 308 20.56 3.77 0.99
N GLY A 309 20.20 4.34 2.15
CA GLY A 309 19.78 3.61 3.36
C GLY A 309 18.28 3.67 3.66
N MET A 310 17.49 4.29 2.78
CA MET A 310 16.05 4.45 2.96
C MET A 310 15.26 3.33 2.28
N ALA A 311 14.09 3.00 2.83
CA ALA A 311 13.12 2.13 2.16
C ALA A 311 12.32 2.95 1.13
N LEU A 312 12.86 3.07 -0.08
CA LEU A 312 12.32 3.88 -1.17
C LEU A 312 11.22 3.13 -1.96
N TRP A 313 10.08 2.87 -1.32
CA TRP A 313 8.99 2.11 -1.94
C TRP A 313 8.44 2.75 -3.21
N ALA A 314 8.49 2.00 -4.31
CA ALA A 314 8.12 2.47 -5.63
C ALA A 314 7.76 1.28 -6.52
N GLY A 315 6.69 1.41 -7.31
CA GLY A 315 6.33 0.44 -8.35
C GLY A 315 7.18 0.60 -9.61
N GLU A 316 7.06 -0.32 -10.56
CA GLU A 316 7.92 -0.33 -11.76
C GLU A 316 7.74 0.91 -12.66
N GLY A 317 6.56 1.51 -12.67
CA GLY A 317 6.26 2.74 -13.42
C GLY A 317 6.72 4.05 -12.77
N PHE A 318 7.56 4.02 -11.71
CA PHE A 318 7.86 5.18 -10.87
C PHE A 318 8.33 6.44 -11.61
N ARG A 319 8.95 6.30 -12.78
CA ARG A 319 9.42 7.43 -13.59
C ARG A 319 8.31 8.36 -14.05
N ALA A 320 7.08 7.87 -14.14
CA ALA A 320 5.92 8.69 -14.49
C ALA A 320 5.33 9.48 -13.31
N ALA A 321 5.85 9.31 -12.08
CA ALA A 321 5.39 10.10 -10.94
C ALA A 321 5.79 11.57 -11.13
N SER A 322 4.83 12.49 -11.03
CA SER A 322 5.05 13.94 -11.09
C SER A 322 4.87 14.58 -9.71
N ASP A 323 5.43 15.77 -9.54
CA ASP A 323 5.26 16.62 -8.34
C ASP A 323 4.05 17.57 -8.44
N ASP A 324 3.14 17.30 -9.37
CA ASP A 324 1.87 18.00 -9.48
C ASP A 324 0.98 17.76 -8.25
N PRO A 325 0.10 18.70 -7.88
CA PRO A 325 -1.00 18.48 -6.95
C PRO A 325 -1.78 17.20 -7.29
N ALA A 326 -2.19 16.44 -6.27
CA ALA A 326 -2.85 15.16 -6.47
C ALA A 326 -4.15 15.28 -7.30
N ALA A 327 -4.86 16.41 -7.18
CA ALA A 327 -6.03 16.71 -7.99
C ALA A 327 -5.69 16.74 -9.50
N LEU A 328 -4.58 17.38 -9.89
CA LEU A 328 -4.15 17.44 -11.29
C LEU A 328 -3.70 16.07 -11.81
N VAL A 329 -3.13 15.22 -10.94
CA VAL A 329 -2.82 13.83 -11.30
C VAL A 329 -4.11 13.07 -11.61
N VAL A 330 -5.16 13.19 -10.79
CA VAL A 330 -6.47 12.57 -11.07
C VAL A 330 -7.07 13.10 -12.37
N GLU A 331 -7.11 14.42 -12.56
CA GLU A 331 -7.65 15.04 -13.78
C GLU A 331 -6.91 14.59 -15.04
N ARG A 332 -5.57 14.51 -14.98
CA ARG A 332 -4.72 14.00 -16.06
C ARG A 332 -5.09 12.56 -16.41
N LEU A 333 -5.16 11.67 -15.41
CA LEU A 333 -5.50 10.27 -15.61
C LEU A 333 -6.89 10.11 -16.25
N ARG A 334 -7.87 10.92 -15.84
CA ARG A 334 -9.22 10.89 -16.42
C ARG A 334 -9.24 11.36 -17.87
N ARG A 335 -8.55 12.46 -18.16
CA ARG A 335 -8.43 12.99 -19.53
C ARG A 335 -7.78 11.96 -20.46
N GLU A 336 -6.62 11.43 -20.07
CA GLU A 336 -5.87 10.45 -20.86
C GLU A 336 -6.65 9.14 -21.06
N ALA A 337 -7.41 8.69 -20.05
CA ALA A 337 -8.29 7.53 -20.19
C ALA A 337 -9.44 7.80 -21.18
N ALA A 338 -10.03 9.00 -21.15
CA ALA A 338 -11.06 9.40 -22.09
C ALA A 338 -10.53 9.49 -23.53
N GLU A 339 -9.30 9.97 -23.71
CA GLU A 339 -8.58 9.95 -25.00
C GLU A 339 -8.32 8.51 -25.49
N ALA A 340 -8.08 7.58 -24.57
CA ALA A 340 -7.99 6.14 -24.85
C ALA A 340 -9.37 5.46 -25.06
N GLY A 341 -10.47 6.21 -25.06
CA GLY A 341 -11.82 5.71 -25.33
C GLY A 341 -12.61 5.28 -24.09
N ARG A 342 -12.06 5.45 -22.88
CA ARG A 342 -12.72 5.06 -21.63
C ARG A 342 -13.06 6.28 -20.78
N LYS A 343 -14.34 6.61 -20.66
CA LYS A 343 -14.81 7.64 -19.72
C LYS A 343 -14.69 7.13 -18.29
N VAL A 344 -14.03 7.92 -17.44
CA VAL A 344 -13.75 7.66 -16.02
C VAL A 344 -14.02 8.87 -15.17
#